data_AF-A0A1E4P137-F1
#
_entry.id   AF-A0A1E4P137-F1
#
_cell.length_a   1.000
_cell.length_b   1.000
_cell.length_c   1.000
_cell.angle_alpha   90.00
_cell.angle_beta   90.00
_cell.angle_gamma   90.00
#
_symmetry.space_group_name_H-M   'P 1'
#
loop_
_entity.id
_entity.type
_entity.pdbx_description
1 polymer ?
#
loop_
_entity_poly.entity_id
_entity_poly.type
_entity_poly.pdbx_seq_one_letter_code
_entity_poly.pdbx_strand_id
1 'polypeptide(L)'
;MKPTVLSRLGPCVLAALGLLGALAAPPAALAREQRDAGHPGGFVVLAKPQAPGSSQAARRRADERVARALDALLAAEHALRHGQQPLPGERRHLVDGYSRLTSAYFDRLQALQAAVDKARSRLQSAYAARDALTS
;
A
#
# COMPACT_ATOMS: atom_id res chain seq x y z
N MET A 1 12.64 -47.95 -14.46
CA MET A 1 12.22 -47.97 -15.87
C MET A 1 10.84 -47.31 -15.96
N LYS A 2 10.71 -46.27 -16.79
CA LYS A 2 9.43 -45.60 -17.09
C LYS A 2 8.62 -46.46 -18.07
N PRO A 3 7.29 -46.32 -18.07
CA PRO A 3 6.62 -46.16 -19.35
C PRO A 3 5.82 -44.86 -19.40
N THR A 4 6.17 -44.08 -20.43
CA THR A 4 5.42 -42.97 -21.00
C THR A 4 4.20 -43.52 -21.73
N VAL A 5 3.02 -42.94 -21.52
CA VAL A 5 1.94 -42.97 -22.52
C VAL A 5 1.39 -41.56 -22.71
N LEU A 6 1.66 -41.07 -23.91
CA LEU A 6 1.15 -39.86 -24.55
C LEU A 6 -0.22 -40.17 -25.17
N SER A 7 -1.25 -39.34 -24.95
CA SER A 7 -2.48 -39.21 -25.77
C SER A 7 -3.44 -38.27 -25.02
N ARG A 8 -4.11 -37.25 -25.60
CA ARG A 8 -4.40 -36.84 -26.98
C ARG A 8 -4.82 -35.36 -26.98
N LEU A 9 -4.68 -34.74 -28.15
CA LEU A 9 -5.35 -33.56 -28.71
C LEU A 9 -6.71 -33.21 -28.03
N GLY A 10 -7.16 -31.96 -27.91
CA GLY A 10 -6.86 -30.72 -28.63
C GLY A 10 -7.85 -29.61 -28.21
N PRO A 11 -7.82 -28.42 -28.83
CA PRO A 11 -8.38 -27.18 -28.32
C PRO A 11 -9.82 -26.91 -28.80
N CYS A 12 -10.68 -26.40 -27.92
CA CYS A 12 -11.97 -25.81 -28.31
C CYS A 12 -11.87 -24.28 -28.29
N VAL A 13 -11.68 -23.71 -29.47
CA VAL A 13 -12.06 -22.35 -29.84
C VAL A 13 -13.56 -22.36 -30.19
N LEU A 14 -14.35 -21.38 -29.74
CA LEU A 14 -15.49 -20.74 -30.43
C LEU A 14 -16.23 -19.87 -29.38
N ALA A 15 -16.07 -18.54 -29.40
CA ALA A 15 -16.86 -17.60 -30.19
C ALA A 15 -18.26 -17.34 -29.60
N ALA A 16 -18.42 -16.20 -28.93
CA ALA A 16 -19.71 -15.59 -28.63
C ALA A 16 -19.67 -14.12 -29.08
N LEU A 17 -19.92 -13.92 -30.38
CA LEU A 17 -20.39 -12.66 -30.94
C LEU A 17 -21.91 -12.62 -30.74
N GLY A 18 -22.39 -11.67 -29.94
CA GLY A 18 -23.81 -11.37 -29.77
C GLY A 18 -24.05 -9.89 -30.02
N LEU A 19 -24.61 -9.62 -31.20
CA LEU A 19 -24.89 -8.32 -31.80
C LEU A 19 -26.15 -7.65 -31.19
N LEU A 20 -26.15 -6.32 -31.20
CA LEU A 20 -27.28 -5.42 -31.49
C LEU A 20 -28.50 -5.32 -30.54
N GLY A 21 -28.65 -4.14 -29.93
CA GLY A 21 -29.94 -3.50 -29.61
C GLY A 21 -29.75 -1.98 -29.64
N ALA A 22 -30.04 -1.32 -30.77
CA ALA A 22 -31.23 -0.48 -31.00
C ALA A 22 -31.32 0.71 -30.01
N LEU A 23 -30.81 1.89 -30.37
CA LEU A 23 -31.45 2.92 -31.21
C LEU A 23 -32.73 3.52 -30.57
N ALA A 24 -32.56 4.58 -29.79
CA ALA A 24 -33.58 5.60 -29.57
C ALA A 24 -32.89 6.97 -29.40
N ALA A 25 -33.15 7.87 -30.36
CA ALA A 25 -32.83 9.29 -30.34
C ALA A 25 -34.15 10.10 -30.16
N PRO A 26 -34.18 11.43 -30.33
CA PRO A 26 -33.84 12.59 -29.46
C PRO A 26 -35.16 13.43 -29.20
N PRO A 27 -35.26 14.78 -29.00
CA PRO A 27 -34.28 15.89 -28.83
C PRO A 27 -34.60 16.97 -27.75
N ALA A 28 -33.63 17.88 -27.54
CA ALA A 28 -33.76 19.32 -27.21
C ALA A 28 -34.74 19.82 -26.12
N ALA A 29 -34.20 20.43 -25.04
CA ALA A 29 -34.77 21.65 -24.45
C ALA A 29 -33.84 22.32 -23.41
N LEU A 30 -33.65 23.63 -23.61
CA LEU A 30 -33.50 24.68 -22.60
C LEU A 30 -32.13 24.87 -21.93
N ALA A 31 -31.37 25.75 -22.59
CA ALA A 31 -30.67 26.88 -21.99
C ALA A 31 -31.19 27.25 -20.59
N ARG A 32 -30.31 27.15 -19.58
CA ARG A 32 -30.45 27.90 -18.34
C ARG A 32 -29.63 29.18 -18.47
N GLU A 33 -30.34 30.25 -18.78
CA GLU A 33 -29.91 31.64 -18.62
C GLU A 33 -29.58 31.88 -17.13
N GLN A 34 -28.31 31.89 -16.76
CA GLN A 34 -27.87 32.46 -15.48
C GLN A 34 -27.74 33.96 -15.67
N ARG A 35 -28.86 34.66 -15.47
CA ARG A 35 -28.84 36.05 -15.02
C ARG A 35 -29.09 36.02 -13.52
N ASP A 36 -28.05 36.29 -12.74
CA ASP A 36 -28.25 36.90 -11.43
C ASP A 36 -27.46 38.19 -11.37
N ALA A 37 -28.18 39.22 -10.96
CA ALA A 37 -27.78 40.61 -11.02
C ALA A 37 -27.09 41.00 -9.72
N GLY A 38 -25.99 41.75 -9.85
CA GLY A 38 -25.59 42.79 -8.91
C GLY A 38 -25.43 42.40 -7.43
N HIS A 39 -24.19 42.10 -7.03
CA HIS A 39 -23.72 42.44 -5.68
C HIS A 39 -22.50 43.37 -5.77
N PRO A 40 -22.68 44.70 -5.67
CA PRO A 40 -21.56 45.64 -5.58
C PRO A 40 -21.08 45.71 -4.13
N GLY A 41 -20.23 44.77 -3.75
CA GLY A 41 -19.66 44.68 -2.40
C GLY A 41 -18.32 43.98 -2.44
N GLY A 42 -17.35 44.62 -3.09
CA GLY A 42 -16.00 44.11 -3.23
C GLY A 42 -15.29 44.01 -1.89
N PHE A 43 -14.91 42.79 -1.53
CA PHE A 43 -13.54 42.57 -1.09
C PHE A 43 -12.97 41.46 -1.98
N VAL A 44 -12.15 41.87 -2.95
CA VAL A 44 -11.32 40.90 -3.66
C VAL A 44 -10.20 40.57 -2.69
N VAL A 45 -10.36 39.51 -1.88
CA VAL A 45 -9.19 38.83 -1.37
C VAL A 45 -8.43 38.43 -2.63
N LEU A 46 -7.29 39.06 -2.86
CA LEU A 46 -6.26 38.53 -3.75
C LEU A 46 -5.73 37.25 -3.08
N ALA A 47 -6.59 36.24 -2.98
CA ALA A 47 -6.20 34.90 -2.62
C ALA A 47 -5.40 34.42 -3.83
N LYS A 48 -4.07 34.49 -3.69
CA LYS A 48 -3.13 33.86 -4.61
C LYS A 48 -3.70 32.46 -4.93
N PRO A 49 -4.02 32.14 -6.19
CA PRO A 49 -4.56 30.83 -6.50
C PRO A 49 -3.47 29.80 -6.16
N GLN A 50 -3.60 29.16 -5.00
CA GLN A 50 -2.92 27.91 -4.74
C GLN A 50 -3.45 26.95 -5.79
N ALA A 51 -2.60 26.57 -6.75
CA ALA A 51 -2.99 25.65 -7.79
C ALA A 51 -3.59 24.40 -7.13
N PRO A 52 -4.88 24.08 -7.36
CA PRO A 52 -5.60 23.05 -6.59
C PRO A 52 -4.97 21.65 -6.69
N GLY A 53 -4.05 21.44 -7.64
CA GLY A 53 -3.28 20.19 -7.78
C GLY A 53 -2.08 20.04 -6.85
N SER A 54 -1.44 21.11 -6.35
CA SER A 54 -0.16 21.00 -5.62
C SER A 54 -0.34 20.50 -4.18
N SER A 55 -1.33 21.03 -3.46
CA SER A 55 -1.66 20.63 -2.09
C SER A 55 -2.23 19.20 -2.04
N GLN A 56 -3.10 18.85 -2.99
CA GLN A 56 -3.62 17.50 -3.13
C GLN A 56 -2.53 16.48 -3.51
N ALA A 57 -1.58 16.87 -4.38
CA ALA A 57 -0.42 16.02 -4.68
C ALA A 57 0.50 15.84 -3.46
N ALA A 58 0.73 16.88 -2.65
CA ALA A 58 1.51 16.79 -1.43
C ALA A 58 0.87 15.83 -0.40
N ARG A 59 -0.46 15.91 -0.23
CA ARG A 59 -1.22 15.00 0.64
C ARG A 59 -1.13 13.55 0.15
N ARG A 60 -1.38 13.30 -1.14
CA ARG A 60 -1.22 11.95 -1.73
C ARG A 60 0.16 11.36 -1.48
N ARG A 61 1.23 12.14 -1.66
CA ARG A 61 2.60 11.70 -1.36
C ARG A 61 2.83 11.42 0.13
N ALA A 62 2.18 12.17 1.03
CA ALA A 62 2.25 11.91 2.46
C ALA A 62 1.51 10.60 2.81
N ASP A 63 0.33 10.36 2.25
CA ASP A 63 -0.43 9.13 2.44
C ASP A 63 0.33 7.90 1.92
N GLU A 64 0.95 8.01 0.73
CA GLU A 64 1.83 6.96 0.20
C GLU A 64 3.03 6.66 1.10
N ARG A 65 3.58 7.68 1.78
CA ARG A 65 4.68 7.48 2.74
C ARG A 65 4.20 6.76 3.99
N VAL A 66 3.01 7.10 4.49
CA VAL A 66 2.38 6.41 5.62
C VAL A 66 2.11 4.95 5.26
N ALA A 67 1.53 4.68 4.10
CA ALA A 67 1.26 3.32 3.63
C ALA A 67 2.55 2.48 3.56
N ARG A 68 3.61 3.01 2.93
CA ARG A 68 4.91 2.33 2.87
C ARG A 68 5.53 2.10 4.25
N ALA A 69 5.36 3.02 5.19
CA ALA A 69 5.86 2.87 6.55
C ALA A 69 5.08 1.81 7.36
N LEU A 70 3.77 1.69 7.14
CA LEU A 70 2.94 0.62 7.71
C LEU A 70 3.37 -0.75 7.17
N ASP A 71 3.53 -0.89 5.86
CA ASP A 71 3.99 -2.14 5.25
C ASP A 71 5.36 -2.57 5.81
N ALA A 72 6.28 -1.61 5.96
CA ALA A 72 7.59 -1.86 6.55
C ALA A 72 7.51 -2.30 8.02
N LEU A 73 6.59 -1.72 8.81
CA LEU A 73 6.37 -2.12 10.19
C LEU A 73 5.82 -3.54 10.28
N LEU A 74 4.77 -3.84 9.49
CA LEU A 74 4.17 -5.17 9.44
C LEU A 74 5.19 -6.23 9.03
N ALA A 75 6.02 -5.95 8.03
CA ALA A 75 7.10 -6.83 7.59
C ALA A 75 8.15 -7.06 8.70
N ALA A 76 8.55 -6.01 9.43
CA ALA A 76 9.50 -6.12 10.53
C ALA A 76 8.94 -6.93 11.71
N GLU A 77 7.68 -6.69 12.09
CA GLU A 77 7.02 -7.45 13.16
C GLU A 77 6.81 -8.91 12.77
N HIS A 78 6.48 -9.17 11.51
CA HIS A 78 6.44 -10.54 10.97
C HIS A 78 7.81 -11.21 11.06
N ALA A 79 8.87 -10.54 10.59
CA ALA A 79 10.23 -11.06 10.69
C ALA A 79 10.64 -11.36 12.13
N LEU A 80 10.28 -10.50 13.10
CA LEU A 80 10.52 -10.74 14.52
C LEU A 80 9.78 -11.99 15.02
N ARG A 81 8.49 -12.13 14.72
CA ARG A 81 7.69 -13.30 15.13
C ARG A 81 8.28 -14.60 14.59
N HIS A 82 8.63 -14.64 13.31
CA HIS A 82 9.22 -15.83 12.68
C HIS A 82 10.68 -16.06 13.12
N GLY A 83 11.39 -14.99 13.47
CA GLY A 83 12.76 -15.04 13.96
C GLY A 83 12.92 -15.47 15.41
N GLN A 84 11.82 -15.70 16.16
CA GLN A 84 11.90 -16.23 17.53
C GLN A 84 12.38 -17.68 17.57
N GLN A 85 12.18 -18.44 16.48
CA GLN A 85 12.67 -19.80 16.40
C GLN A 85 14.19 -19.83 16.16
N PRO A 86 14.95 -20.61 16.93
CA PRO A 86 16.38 -20.79 16.69
C PRO A 86 16.62 -21.42 15.32
N LEU A 87 17.61 -20.91 14.59
CA LEU A 87 18.06 -21.47 13.33
C LEU A 87 18.95 -22.70 13.56
N PRO A 88 19.14 -23.55 12.52
CA PRO A 88 20.13 -24.61 12.56
C PRO A 88 21.51 -24.05 12.95
N GLY A 89 22.19 -24.72 13.89
CA GLY A 89 23.49 -24.29 14.41
C GLY A 89 23.44 -23.31 15.59
N GLU A 90 22.31 -22.67 15.85
CA GLU A 90 22.17 -21.77 17.00
C GLU A 90 21.83 -22.48 18.30
N ARG A 91 21.36 -23.73 18.20
CA ARG A 91 21.19 -24.65 19.32
C ARG A 91 22.42 -25.55 19.41
N ARG A 92 23.09 -25.54 20.56
CA ARG A 92 24.18 -26.45 20.87
C ARG A 92 23.71 -27.51 21.87
N HIS A 93 23.95 -28.76 21.54
CA HIS A 93 23.72 -29.88 22.46
C HIS A 93 24.93 -30.05 23.37
N LEU A 94 24.67 -30.24 24.67
CA LEU A 94 25.66 -30.51 25.70
C LEU A 94 25.69 -32.02 25.99
N VAL A 95 26.78 -32.49 26.57
CA VAL A 95 27.05 -33.92 26.82
C VAL A 95 26.00 -34.56 27.74
N ASP A 96 25.43 -33.80 28.68
CA ASP A 96 24.43 -34.29 29.65
C ASP A 96 22.97 -34.20 29.14
N GLY A 97 22.76 -34.12 27.82
CA GLY A 97 21.43 -34.04 27.20
C GLY A 97 20.76 -32.65 27.25
N TYR A 98 21.41 -31.66 27.88
CA TYR A 98 20.94 -30.27 27.85
C TYR A 98 21.21 -29.60 26.50
N SER A 99 20.46 -28.55 26.19
CA SER A 99 20.70 -27.70 25.03
C SER A 99 20.75 -26.23 25.45
N ARG A 100 21.66 -25.47 24.83
CA ARG A 100 21.76 -24.01 25.04
C ARG A 100 21.69 -23.27 23.71
N LEU A 101 21.15 -22.06 23.77
CA LEU A 101 21.17 -21.11 22.66
C LEU A 101 22.51 -20.38 22.64
N THR A 102 23.01 -20.15 21.43
CA THR A 102 24.25 -19.40 21.19
C THR A 102 24.00 -17.89 21.20
N SER A 103 25.08 -17.09 21.34
CA SER A 103 24.99 -15.63 21.22
C SER A 103 24.36 -15.19 19.90
N ALA A 104 24.68 -15.88 18.80
CA ALA A 104 24.17 -15.57 17.46
C ALA A 104 22.63 -15.49 17.41
N TYR A 105 21.93 -16.35 18.15
CA TYR A 105 20.48 -16.30 18.27
C TYR A 105 20.01 -14.96 18.89
N PHE A 106 20.63 -14.58 20.01
CA PHE A 106 20.27 -13.36 20.74
C PHE A 106 20.64 -12.10 19.95
N ASP A 107 21.80 -12.08 19.31
CA ASP A 107 22.26 -10.97 18.47
C ASP A 107 21.29 -10.75 17.29
N ARG A 108 20.85 -11.84 16.64
CA ARG A 108 19.84 -11.77 15.59
C ARG A 108 18.50 -11.27 16.13
N LEU A 109 18.05 -11.78 17.27
CA LEU A 109 16.78 -11.36 17.87
C LEU A 109 16.79 -9.87 18.23
N GLN A 110 17.92 -9.36 18.73
CA GLN A 110 18.13 -7.94 19.00
C GLN A 110 18.08 -7.11 17.71
N ALA A 111 18.71 -7.58 16.63
CA ALA A 111 18.65 -6.90 15.33
C ALA A 111 17.22 -6.82 14.77
N LEU A 112 16.42 -7.89 14.93
CA LEU A 112 15.01 -7.90 14.54
C LEU A 112 14.18 -6.91 15.37
N GLN A 113 14.42 -6.85 16.68
CA GLN A 113 13.75 -5.89 17.56
C GLN A 113 14.10 -4.45 17.17
N ALA A 114 15.38 -4.15 16.94
CA ALA A 114 15.83 -2.83 16.50
C ALA A 114 15.21 -2.44 15.14
N ALA A 115 14.99 -3.41 14.24
CA ALA A 115 14.30 -3.16 12.97
C ALA A 115 12.83 -2.76 13.18
N VAL A 116 12.12 -3.40 14.11
CA VAL A 116 10.75 -3.03 14.49
C VAL A 116 10.73 -1.61 15.06
N ASP A 117 11.61 -1.29 15.99
CA ASP A 117 11.65 0.04 16.63
C ASP A 117 11.95 1.14 15.59
N LYS A 118 12.87 0.87 14.67
CA LYS A 118 13.16 1.76 13.53
C LYS A 118 11.96 1.95 12.62
N ALA A 119 11.21 0.88 12.33
CA ALA A 119 10.00 0.98 11.51
C ALA A 119 8.89 1.78 12.20
N ARG A 120 8.71 1.61 13.51
CA ARG A 120 7.78 2.41 14.33
C ARG A 120 8.11 3.90 14.31
N SER A 121 9.38 4.25 14.50
CA SER A 121 9.86 5.63 14.44
C SER A 121 9.61 6.28 13.06
N ARG A 122 9.83 5.51 11.98
CA ARG A 122 9.53 5.97 10.60
C ARG A 122 8.04 6.22 10.39
N LEU A 123 7.19 5.33 10.89
CA LEU A 123 5.74 5.47 10.80
C LEU A 123 5.26 6.72 11.56
N GLN A 124 5.75 6.92 12.79
CA GLN A 124 5.44 8.13 13.57
C GLN A 124 5.85 9.40 12.82
N SER A 125 7.05 9.42 12.23
CA SER A 125 7.54 10.55 11.43
C SER A 125 6.68 10.80 10.18
N ALA A 126 6.18 9.73 9.53
CA ALA A 126 5.31 9.84 8.37
C ALA A 126 3.94 10.44 8.73
N TYR A 127 3.37 10.03 9.87
CA TYR A 127 2.13 10.63 10.38
C TYR A 127 2.31 12.10 10.73
N ALA A 128 3.37 12.45 11.46
CA ALA A 128 3.66 13.86 11.79
C ALA A 128 3.79 14.73 10.52
N ALA A 129 4.45 14.21 9.49
CA ALA A 129 4.59 14.91 8.21
C ALA A 129 3.26 15.06 7.44
N ARG A 130 2.32 14.12 7.58
CA ARG A 130 0.98 14.21 6.99
C ARG A 130 0.11 15.21 7.74
N ASP A 131 0.14 15.16 9.06
CA ASP A 131 -0.70 16.00 9.91
C ASP A 131 -0.31 17.48 9.78
N ALA A 132 0.99 17.78 9.59
CA ALA A 132 1.49 19.12 9.27
C ALA A 132 0.97 19.72 7.93
N LEU A 133 0.36 18.92 7.05
CA LEU A 133 -0.29 19.40 5.80
C LEU A 133 -1.80 19.66 5.98
N THR A 134 -2.33 19.31 7.15
CA THR A 134 -3.75 19.37 7.49
C THR A 134 -4.02 20.42 8.57
N SER A 135 -3.08 20.62 9.50
CA SER A 135 -3.04 21.73 10.45
C SER A 135 -2.82 23.08 9.77
#